data_AF-A0A1C4U7R9-F1
#
_entry.id   AF-A0A1C4U7R9-F1
#
_cell.length_a   1.000
_cell.length_b   1.000
_cell.length_c   1.000
_cell.angle_alpha   90.00
_cell.angle_beta   90.00
_cell.angle_gamma   90.00
#
_symmetry.space_group_name_H-M   'P 1'
#
loop_
_entity.id
_entity.type
_entity.pdbx_description
1 polymer ?
#
loop_
_entity_poly.entity_id
_entity_poly.type
_entity_poly.pdbx_seq_one_letter_code
_entity_poly.pdbx_strand_id
1 'polypeptide(L)'
;MFGNRHDQRPPLQRALEAAASLKPGSWESVEALAVLAIECKGTPEAERLYQSASNAAAQLKAGTYDSVRALAWLNRAGRELRGA
;
A
#
# COMPACT_ATOMS: atom_id res chain seq x y z
N MET A 1 9.64 -35.54 3.04
CA MET A 1 8.49 -34.62 2.93
C MET A 1 9.06 -33.23 2.69
N PHE A 2 8.52 -32.50 1.70
CA PHE A 2 9.19 -31.40 1.01
C PHE A 2 9.59 -30.24 1.91
N GLY A 3 10.82 -29.76 1.72
CA GLY A 3 11.50 -28.81 2.58
C GLY A 3 10.97 -27.38 2.49
N ASN A 4 11.19 -26.64 3.57
CA ASN A 4 11.14 -25.19 3.66
C ASN A 4 11.99 -24.57 2.54
N ARG A 5 11.38 -24.30 1.38
CA ARG A 5 11.96 -23.36 0.42
C ARG A 5 11.80 -21.99 1.04
N HIS A 6 12.87 -21.49 1.65
CA HIS A 6 12.95 -20.08 2.03
C HIS A 6 12.60 -19.27 0.78
N ASP A 7 11.53 -18.47 0.87
CA ASP A 7 11.14 -17.57 -0.20
C ASP A 7 12.27 -16.55 -0.40
N GLN A 8 13.07 -16.76 -1.45
CA GLN A 8 14.26 -15.95 -1.74
C GLN A 8 13.92 -14.66 -2.49
N ARG A 9 12.63 -14.38 -2.74
CA ARG A 9 12.23 -13.17 -3.45
C ARG A 9 12.53 -11.92 -2.62
N PRO A 10 12.91 -10.80 -3.27
CA PRO A 10 13.12 -9.53 -2.59
C PRO A 10 11.94 -9.16 -1.69
N PRO A 11 12.19 -8.58 -0.49
CA PRO A 11 11.12 -8.21 0.44
C PRO A 11 10.01 -7.35 -0.19
N LEU A 12 10.37 -6.39 -1.04
CA LEU A 12 9.42 -5.53 -1.75
C LEU A 12 8.49 -6.33 -2.67
N GLN A 13 9.04 -7.30 -3.41
CA GLN A 13 8.23 -8.15 -4.29
C GLN A 13 7.21 -8.97 -3.49
N ARG A 14 7.62 -9.54 -2.36
CA ARG A 14 6.72 -10.30 -1.48
C ARG A 14 5.64 -9.40 -0.87
N ALA A 15 6.00 -8.17 -0.52
CA ALA A 15 5.06 -7.19 0.01
C ALA A 15 4.02 -6.75 -1.03
N LEU A 16 4.42 -6.56 -2.29
CA LEU A 16 3.50 -6.24 -3.40
C LEU A 16 2.49 -7.37 -3.64
N GLU A 17 2.93 -8.62 -3.65
CA GLU A 17 2.04 -9.78 -3.80
C GLU A 17 1.08 -9.94 -2.62
N ALA A 18 1.58 -9.73 -1.39
CA ALA A 18 0.74 -9.76 -0.20
C ALA A 18 -0.32 -8.65 -0.21
N ALA A 19 0.06 -7.45 -0.65
CA ALA A 19 -0.85 -6.31 -0.76
C ALA A 19 -1.98 -6.55 -1.77
N ALA A 20 -1.71 -7.28 -2.86
CA ALA A 20 -2.73 -7.67 -3.84
C ALA A 20 -3.84 -8.57 -3.24
N SER A 21 -3.56 -9.23 -2.12
CA SER A 21 -4.52 -10.11 -1.42
C SER A 21 -5.28 -9.39 -0.30
N LEU A 22 -5.00 -8.12 -0.04
CA LEU A 22 -5.66 -7.37 1.03
C LEU A 22 -7.11 -7.05 0.66
N LYS A 23 -7.97 -7.06 1.69
CA LYS A 23 -9.38 -6.73 1.52
C LYS A 23 -9.53 -5.26 1.08
N PRO A 24 -10.22 -4.99 -0.04
CA PRO A 24 -10.52 -3.62 -0.45
C PRO A 24 -11.32 -2.86 0.62
N GLY A 25 -11.05 -1.56 0.76
CA GLY A 25 -11.77 -0.67 1.69
C GLY A 25 -11.42 -0.87 3.17
N SER A 26 -10.36 -1.62 3.49
CA SER A 26 -9.81 -1.71 4.84
C SER A 26 -8.71 -0.66 5.06
N TRP A 27 -8.53 -0.21 6.30
CA TRP A 27 -7.49 0.78 6.62
C TRP A 27 -6.09 0.19 6.42
N GLU A 28 -5.93 -1.11 6.66
CA GLU A 28 -4.70 -1.85 6.40
C GLU A 28 -4.34 -1.84 4.92
N SER A 29 -5.34 -1.98 4.04
CA SER A 29 -5.15 -1.91 2.59
C SER A 29 -4.65 -0.53 2.17
N VAL A 30 -5.26 0.54 2.68
CA VAL A 30 -4.86 1.92 2.37
C VAL A 30 -3.44 2.21 2.85
N GLU A 31 -3.12 1.87 4.10
CA GLU A 31 -1.78 2.09 4.66
C GLU A 31 -0.72 1.28 3.91
N ALA A 32 -0.96 -0.01 3.67
CA ALA A 32 0.00 -0.87 2.97
C ALA A 32 0.27 -0.39 1.55
N LEU A 33 -0.79 -0.06 0.79
CA LEU A 33 -0.65 0.44 -0.59
C LEU A 33 0.03 1.81 -0.63
N ALA A 34 -0.25 2.70 0.33
CA ALA A 34 0.41 4.00 0.42
C ALA A 34 1.92 3.87 0.70
N VAL A 35 2.32 2.98 1.61
CA VAL A 35 3.73 2.71 1.89
C VAL A 35 4.41 2.12 0.66
N LEU A 36 3.81 1.12 0.01
CA LEU A 36 4.37 0.50 -1.19
C LEU A 36 4.48 1.49 -2.36
N ALA A 37 3.53 2.41 -2.51
CA ALA A 37 3.60 3.47 -3.51
C ALA A 37 4.84 4.35 -3.32
N ILE A 38 5.20 4.68 -2.07
CA ILE A 38 6.41 5.44 -1.74
C ILE A 38 7.66 4.63 -2.11
N GLU A 39 7.71 3.34 -1.73
CA GLU A 39 8.86 2.46 -2.04
C GLU A 39 9.05 2.24 -3.54
N CYS A 40 7.96 2.27 -4.31
CA CYS A 40 7.97 2.15 -5.77
C CYS A 40 8.16 3.49 -6.50
N LYS A 41 8.49 4.59 -5.80
CA LYS A 41 8.68 5.92 -6.40
C LYS A 41 9.61 5.88 -7.60
N GLY A 42 9.23 6.57 -8.68
CA GLY A 42 9.96 6.59 -9.95
C GLY A 42 9.63 5.42 -10.90
N THR A 43 8.73 4.53 -10.51
CA THR A 43 8.19 3.47 -11.39
C THR A 43 6.72 3.74 -11.75
N PRO A 44 6.19 3.19 -12.86
CA PRO A 44 4.77 3.25 -13.16
C PRO A 44 3.88 2.58 -12.09
N GLU A 45 4.45 1.64 -11.33
CA GLU A 45 3.73 0.91 -10.29
C GLU A 45 3.38 1.81 -9.09
N ALA A 46 4.22 2.82 -8.80
CA ALA A 46 3.96 3.78 -7.73
C ALA A 46 2.61 4.48 -7.88
N GLU A 47 2.31 4.97 -9.09
CA GLU A 47 1.06 5.66 -9.37
C GLU A 47 -0.13 4.70 -9.28
N ARG A 48 0.01 3.46 -9.80
CA ARG A 48 -1.05 2.44 -9.70
C ARG A 48 -1.39 2.08 -8.25
N LEU A 49 -0.36 1.92 -7.41
CA LEU A 49 -0.51 1.64 -5.98
C LEU A 49 -1.16 2.81 -5.25
N TYR A 50 -0.74 4.05 -5.57
CA TYR A 50 -1.34 5.26 -5.01
C TYR A 50 -2.81 5.40 -5.38
N GLN A 51 -3.17 5.19 -6.64
CA GLN A 51 -4.57 5.20 -7.08
C GLN A 51 -5.40 4.12 -6.39
N SER A 52 -4.83 2.93 -6.20
CA SER A 52 -5.48 1.84 -5.48
C SER A 52 -5.70 2.21 -4.00
N ALA A 53 -4.71 2.82 -3.35
CA ALA A 53 -4.82 3.33 -1.99
C ALA A 53 -5.90 4.42 -1.87
N SER A 54 -5.98 5.33 -2.85
CA SER A 54 -6.99 6.38 -2.91
C SER A 54 -8.41 5.81 -3.05
N ASN A 55 -8.59 4.81 -3.90
CA ASN A 55 -9.89 4.14 -4.08
C ASN A 55 -10.32 3.38 -2.81
N ALA A 56 -9.38 2.71 -2.13
CA ALA A 56 -9.66 2.05 -0.86
C ALA A 56 -9.97 3.06 0.25
N ALA A 57 -9.30 4.22 0.26
CA ALA A 57 -9.54 5.28 1.23
C ALA A 57 -10.94 5.90 1.13
N ALA A 58 -11.49 5.98 -0.08
CA ALA A 58 -12.85 6.47 -0.32
C ALA A 58 -13.94 5.61 0.36
N GLN A 59 -13.62 4.35 0.71
CA GLN A 59 -14.54 3.42 1.36
C GLN A 59 -14.33 3.33 2.89
N LEU A 60 -13.35 4.06 3.44
CA LEU A 60 -13.06 4.01 4.87
C LEU A 60 -14.18 4.66 5.70
N LYS A 61 -14.49 4.03 6.83
CA LYS A 61 -15.35 4.63 7.85
C LYS A 61 -14.65 5.83 8.46
N ALA A 62 -15.26 7.00 8.35
CA ALA A 62 -14.74 8.24 8.94
C ALA A 62 -14.78 8.22 10.48
N GLY A 63 -13.92 9.03 11.09
CA GLY A 63 -13.95 9.33 12.52
C GLY A 63 -13.36 8.23 13.42
N THR A 64 -12.54 7.33 12.87
CA THR A 64 -11.81 6.33 13.64
C THR A 64 -10.31 6.63 13.65
N TYR A 65 -9.61 6.16 14.68
CA TYR A 65 -8.14 6.27 14.72
C TYR A 65 -7.48 5.65 13.48
N ASP A 66 -7.96 4.48 13.06
CA ASP A 66 -7.40 3.76 11.91
C ASP A 66 -7.61 4.50 10.59
N SER A 67 -8.77 5.16 10.41
CA SER A 67 -9.02 5.98 9.22
C SER A 67 -8.13 7.22 9.20
N VAL A 68 -7.92 7.89 10.34
CA VAL A 68 -6.98 9.03 10.43
C VAL A 68 -5.58 8.60 10.04
N ARG A 69 -5.08 7.48 10.59
CA ARG A 69 -3.74 6.96 10.29
C ARG A 69 -3.59 6.57 8.83
N ALA A 70 -4.54 5.82 8.28
CA ALA A 70 -4.51 5.41 6.88
C ALA A 70 -4.54 6.60 5.92
N LEU A 71 -5.38 7.60 6.19
CA LEU A 71 -5.45 8.83 5.39
C LEU A 71 -4.17 9.67 5.50
N ALA A 72 -3.52 9.70 6.66
CA ALA A 72 -2.24 10.39 6.83
C ALA A 72 -1.14 9.75 5.97
N TRP A 73 -1.09 8.41 5.89
CA TRP A 73 -0.18 7.70 5.01
C TRP A 73 -0.47 7.95 3.53
N LEU A 74 -1.74 7.93 3.12
CA LEU A 74 -2.11 8.27 1.76
C LEU A 74 -1.67 9.69 1.38
N ASN A 75 -1.90 10.67 2.27
CA ASN A 75 -1.44 12.04 2.04
C ASN A 75 0.09 12.14 1.92
N ARG A 76 0.83 11.40 2.76
CA ARG A 76 2.29 11.30 2.65
C ARG A 76 2.70 10.74 1.30
N ALA A 77 2.11 9.63 0.86
CA ALA A 77 2.42 9.02 -0.44
C ALA A 77 2.20 10.00 -1.59
N GLY A 78 1.08 10.74 -1.58
CA GLY A 78 0.81 11.75 -2.60
C GLY A 78 1.84 12.89 -2.61
N ARG A 79 2.38 13.29 -1.44
CA ARG A 79 3.45 14.30 -1.37
C ARG A 79 4.77 13.77 -1.92
N GLU A 80 5.14 12.54 -1.55
CA GLU A 80 6.39 11.90 -2.00
C GLU A 80 6.41 11.67 -3.51
N LEU A 81 5.29 11.24 -4.08
CA LEU A 81 5.17 10.99 -5.53
C LEU A 81 5.14 12.27 -6.37
N ARG A 82 4.52 13.34 -5.87
CA ARG A 82 4.51 14.66 -6.57
C ARG A 82 5.82 15.43 -6.45
N GLY A 83 6.62 15.15 -5.41
CA GLY A 83 7.94 15.76 -5.21
C GLY A 83 9.06 15.04 -5.96
N ALA A 84 8.79 14.51 -7.16
CA ALA A 84 9.74 13.81 -8.02
C ALA A 84 10.00 14.62 -9.29
#